data_AF-W1PN75-F1
#
_entry.id   AF-W1PN75-F1
#
_cell.length_a   1.000
_cell.length_b   1.000
_cell.length_c   1.000
_cell.angle_alpha   90.00
_cell.angle_beta   90.00
_cell.angle_gamma   90.00
#
_symmetry.space_group_name_H-M   'P 1'
#
loop_
_entity.id
_entity.type
_entity.pdbx_description
1 polymer ?
#
loop_
_entity_poly.entity_id
_entity_poly.type
_entity_poly.pdbx_seq_one_letter_code
_entity_poly.pdbx_strand_id
1 'polypeptide(L)'
;MLALVNSLAGMTSLFKAKAFIAILLLTSTLSQKKLPYHIQNKEVVGNDLLFLGDLSYYEDVASISWTALQNILDCLLQVPNSVTQGNGALEACDSITMSLKLTDEVSKVCYELIGIAQSSLPQINQYLKYLLDVLNRQSLKSAAS
;
A
#
# COMPACT_ATOMS: atom_id res chain seq x y z
N MET A 1 -2.38 16.09 1.64
CA MET A 1 -3.13 14.86 1.27
C MET A 1 -3.55 14.08 2.51
N LEU A 2 -2.61 13.68 3.39
CA LEU A 2 -2.90 13.00 4.66
C LEU A 2 -3.86 13.78 5.58
N ALA A 3 -3.62 15.08 5.75
CA ALA A 3 -4.50 15.95 6.52
C ALA A 3 -5.94 16.01 5.98
N LEU A 4 -6.13 15.86 4.66
CA LEU A 4 -7.46 15.89 4.03
C LEU A 4 -8.25 14.62 4.36
N VAL A 5 -7.62 13.45 4.27
CA VAL A 5 -8.24 12.16 4.64
C VAL A 5 -8.64 12.16 6.12
N ASN A 6 -7.81 12.77 6.97
CA ASN A 6 -8.08 12.88 8.40
C ASN A 6 -9.12 13.96 8.74
N SER A 7 -9.23 15.03 7.96
CA SER A 7 -10.18 16.13 8.17
C SER A 7 -11.59 15.87 7.63
N LEU A 8 -11.78 14.82 6.81
CA LEU A 8 -13.07 14.44 6.25
C LEU A 8 -13.96 13.82 7.34
N ALA A 9 -14.71 14.69 8.02
CA ALA A 9 -15.75 14.30 8.98
C ALA A 9 -16.84 13.46 8.29
N GLY A 10 -17.27 12.37 8.94
CA GLY A 10 -18.38 11.52 8.47
C GLY A 10 -17.98 10.36 7.53
N MET A 11 -16.71 10.20 7.18
CA MET A 11 -16.25 9.03 6.40
C MET A 11 -16.12 7.78 7.26
N THR A 12 -16.56 6.64 6.72
CA THR A 12 -16.34 5.34 7.33
C THR A 12 -14.86 4.97 7.33
N SER A 13 -14.43 4.19 8.32
CA SER A 13 -13.04 3.73 8.44
C SER A 13 -12.57 2.97 7.19
N LEU A 14 -13.46 2.20 6.56
CA LEU A 14 -13.17 1.51 5.31
C LEU A 14 -12.85 2.48 4.17
N PHE A 15 -13.59 3.58 4.04
CA PHE A 15 -13.32 4.57 3.00
C PHE A 15 -11.95 5.22 3.22
N LYS A 16 -11.63 5.56 4.47
CA LYS A 16 -10.31 6.11 4.82
C LYS A 16 -9.19 5.12 4.46
N ALA A 17 -9.35 3.85 4.80
CA ALA A 17 -8.40 2.80 4.41
C ALA A 17 -8.21 2.76 2.88
N LYS A 18 -9.30 2.77 2.10
CA LYS A 18 -9.23 2.82 0.62
C LYS A 18 -8.54 4.09 0.09
N ALA A 19 -8.76 5.24 0.73
CA ALA A 19 -8.05 6.47 0.37
C ALA A 19 -6.54 6.34 0.62
N PHE A 20 -6.12 5.76 1.74
CA PHE A 20 -4.70 5.50 1.99
C PHE A 20 -4.11 4.44 1.05
N ILE A 21 -4.87 3.41 0.67
CA ILE A 21 -4.46 2.45 -0.38
C ILE A 21 -4.22 3.19 -1.71
N ALA A 22 -5.12 4.10 -2.09
CA ALA A 22 -4.94 4.89 -3.30
C ALA A 22 -3.68 5.79 -3.24
N ILE A 23 -3.41 6.40 -2.08
CA ILE A 23 -2.17 7.15 -1.83
C ILE A 23 -0.94 6.24 -1.96
N LEU A 24 -1.01 5.02 -1.44
CA LEU A 24 0.08 4.05 -1.54
C LEU A 24 0.37 3.65 -2.99
N LEU A 25 -0.66 3.36 -3.78
CA LEU A 25 -0.53 3.04 -5.20
C LEU A 25 0.04 4.23 -6.00
N LEU A 26 -0.42 5.44 -5.69
CA LEU A 26 0.08 6.67 -6.32
C LEU A 26 1.56 6.90 -5.99
N THR A 27 1.93 6.81 -4.72
CA THR A 27 3.34 6.98 -4.28
C THR A 27 4.25 5.90 -4.85
N SER A 28 3.78 4.66 -4.98
CA SER A 28 4.49 3.60 -5.70
C SER A 28 4.74 3.97 -7.16
N THR A 29 3.72 4.50 -7.85
CA THR A 29 3.85 4.97 -9.24
C THR A 29 4.84 6.12 -9.36
N LEU A 30 4.79 7.07 -8.42
CA LEU A 30 5.71 8.22 -8.34
C LEU A 30 7.15 7.83 -7.98
N SER A 31 7.34 6.67 -7.35
CA SER A 31 8.66 6.10 -7.03
C SER A 31 9.32 5.38 -8.21
N GLN A 32 8.59 5.15 -9.30
CA GLN A 32 9.14 4.47 -10.47
C GLN A 32 10.26 5.31 -11.09
N LYS A 33 11.42 4.68 -11.33
CA LYS A 33 12.57 5.34 -11.98
C LYS A 33 12.29 5.79 -13.43
N LYS A 34 11.22 5.28 -14.04
CA LYS A 34 10.86 5.55 -15.43
C LYS A 34 9.34 5.49 -15.56
N LEU A 35 8.71 6.63 -15.84
CA LEU A 35 7.27 6.67 -16.09
C LEU A 35 6.97 6.10 -17.48
N PRO A 36 5.86 5.37 -17.66
CA PRO A 36 5.52 4.72 -18.92
C PRO A 36 5.23 5.71 -20.06
N TYR A 37 4.98 6.98 -19.76
CA TYR A 37 4.72 8.01 -20.76
C TYR A 37 6.00 8.79 -21.07
N HIS A 38 6.64 8.47 -22.19
CA HIS A 38 7.67 9.30 -22.78
C HIS A 38 7.05 10.09 -23.93
N ILE A 39 6.63 11.32 -23.65
CA ILE A 39 6.51 12.26 -24.74
C ILE A 39 7.95 12.54 -25.18
N GLN A 40 8.32 12.15 -26.41
CA GLN A 40 9.52 12.65 -27.06
C GLN A 40 9.34 14.13 -27.46
N ASN A 41 8.90 14.97 -26.52
CA ASN A 41 8.81 16.40 -26.74
C ASN A 41 10.03 17.05 -26.10
N LYS A 42 10.91 17.60 -26.94
CA LYS A 42 12.15 18.24 -26.51
C LYS A 42 11.90 19.60 -25.85
N GLU A 43 10.68 20.14 -25.93
CA GLU A 43 10.33 21.47 -25.43
C GLU A 43 9.79 21.45 -24.00
N VAL A 44 9.27 20.30 -23.54
CA VAL A 44 8.71 20.13 -22.20
C VAL A 44 9.49 19.05 -21.47
N VAL A 45 10.26 19.47 -20.46
CA VAL A 45 10.92 18.56 -19.53
C VAL A 45 9.85 17.69 -18.87
N GLY A 46 9.93 16.38 -19.06
CA GLY A 46 8.97 15.46 -18.48
C GLY A 46 9.05 15.43 -16.94
N ASN A 47 7.98 14.98 -16.29
CA ASN A 47 7.96 14.83 -14.83
C ASN A 47 9.04 13.85 -14.32
N ASP A 48 9.50 12.96 -15.19
CA ASP A 48 10.65 12.07 -15.01
C ASP A 48 12.01 12.80 -14.99
N LEU A 49 12.04 14.13 -15.13
CA LEU A 49 13.24 14.96 -15.06
C LEU A 49 13.08 16.16 -14.11
N LEU A 50 11.84 16.54 -13.76
CA LEU A 50 11.56 17.67 -12.85
C LEU A 50 11.91 17.38 -11.38
N PHE A 51 11.83 16.12 -10.95
CA PHE A 51 12.14 15.70 -9.58
C PHE A 51 13.00 14.43 -9.48
N LEU A 52 13.25 13.78 -10.62
CA LEU A 52 13.96 12.50 -10.70
C LEU A 52 15.48 12.74 -10.55
N GLY A 53 15.95 12.78 -9.31
CA GLY A 53 17.37 13.01 -9.00
C GLY A 53 17.63 13.76 -7.69
N ASP A 54 16.60 14.41 -7.14
CA ASP A 54 16.67 14.95 -5.79
C ASP A 54 16.43 13.82 -4.78
N LEU A 55 17.39 13.58 -3.88
CA LEU A 55 17.26 12.58 -2.82
C LEU A 55 16.05 12.87 -1.92
N SER A 56 15.76 14.15 -1.67
CA SER A 56 14.64 14.56 -0.81
C SER A 56 13.28 14.15 -1.39
N TYR A 57 13.13 14.08 -2.72
CA TYR A 57 11.90 13.63 -3.35
C TYR A 57 11.59 12.17 -3.00
N TYR A 58 12.59 11.28 -3.10
CA TYR A 58 12.38 9.86 -2.79
C TYR A 58 12.15 9.64 -1.29
N GLU A 59 12.82 10.42 -0.43
CA GLU A 59 12.59 10.41 1.02
C GLU A 59 11.17 10.87 1.37
N ASP A 60 10.69 11.94 0.76
CA ASP A 60 9.33 12.45 0.95
C ASP A 60 8.28 11.44 0.47
N VAL A 61 8.46 10.85 -0.71
CA VAL A 61 7.55 9.83 -1.24
C VAL A 61 7.53 8.61 -0.33
N ALA A 62 8.70 8.14 0.14
CA ALA A 62 8.79 7.03 1.08
C ALA A 62 8.11 7.34 2.42
N SER A 63 8.29 8.55 2.95
CA SER A 63 7.64 9.02 4.18
C SER A 63 6.11 9.04 4.06
N ILE A 64 5.58 9.47 2.91
CA ILE A 64 4.14 9.43 2.63
C ILE A 64 3.64 7.99 2.52
N SER A 65 4.36 7.11 1.80
CA SER A 65 4.00 5.68 1.69
C SER A 65 3.98 5.00 3.06
N TRP A 66 4.97 5.27 3.90
CA TRP A 66 5.03 4.73 5.27
C TRP A 66 3.87 5.22 6.12
N THR A 67 3.56 6.51 6.05
CA THR A 67 2.41 7.07 6.79
C THR A 67 1.10 6.48 6.30
N ALA A 68 0.92 6.30 4.99
CA ALA A 68 -0.26 5.66 4.42
C ALA A 68 -0.38 4.20 4.90
N LEU A 69 0.73 3.44 4.92
CA LEU A 69 0.76 2.06 5.39
C LEU A 69 0.24 1.91 6.83
N GLN A 70 0.71 2.75 7.75
CA GLN A 70 0.25 2.74 9.15
C GLN A 70 -1.25 3.08 9.26
N ASN A 71 -1.69 4.12 8.55
CA ASN A 71 -3.09 4.55 8.60
C ASN A 71 -4.05 3.53 7.96
N ILE A 72 -3.62 2.74 6.99
CA ILE A 72 -4.44 1.64 6.42
C ILE A 72 -4.81 0.65 7.53
N LEU A 73 -3.81 0.19 8.29
CA LEU A 73 -4.01 -0.78 9.36
C LEU A 73 -4.92 -0.21 10.45
N ASP A 74 -4.63 1.01 10.92
CA ASP A 74 -5.43 1.69 11.95
C ASP A 74 -6.90 1.85 11.51
N CYS A 75 -7.13 2.26 10.26
CA CYS A 75 -8.48 2.42 9.73
C CYS A 75 -9.22 1.08 9.64
N LEU A 76 -8.55 0.00 9.22
CA LEU A 76 -9.17 -1.31 9.11
C LEU A 76 -9.54 -1.90 10.47
N LEU A 77 -8.72 -1.70 11.50
CA LEU A 77 -9.05 -2.12 12.87
C LEU A 77 -10.34 -1.47 13.39
N GLN A 78 -10.68 -0.29 12.90
CA GLN A 78 -11.88 0.46 13.28
C GLN A 78 -13.11 0.16 12.39
N VAL A 79 -13.06 -0.85 11.51
CA VAL A 79 -14.22 -1.25 10.70
C VAL A 79 -15.15 -2.16 11.52
N PRO A 80 -16.43 -1.79 11.73
CA PRO A 80 -17.30 -2.50 12.67
C PRO A 80 -17.81 -3.86 12.17
N ASN A 81 -17.94 -4.03 10.85
CA ASN A 81 -18.38 -5.29 10.27
C ASN A 81 -17.18 -6.19 10.00
N SER A 82 -17.11 -7.32 10.70
CA SER A 82 -16.00 -8.28 10.61
C SER A 82 -15.72 -8.75 9.17
N VAL A 83 -16.74 -9.19 8.42
CA VAL A 83 -16.53 -9.65 7.03
C VAL A 83 -15.98 -8.53 6.13
N THR A 84 -16.49 -7.31 6.29
CA THR A 84 -16.03 -6.14 5.54
C THR A 84 -14.60 -5.76 5.93
N GLN A 85 -14.27 -5.84 7.22
CA GLN A 85 -12.92 -5.64 7.73
C GLN A 85 -11.95 -6.66 7.13
N GLY A 86 -12.31 -7.95 7.14
CA GLY A 86 -11.48 -9.02 6.59
C GLY A 86 -11.25 -8.86 5.08
N ASN A 87 -12.30 -8.53 4.32
CA ASN A 87 -12.16 -8.25 2.89
C ASN A 87 -11.28 -7.02 2.63
N GLY A 88 -11.44 -5.95 3.41
CA GLY A 88 -10.60 -4.76 3.33
C GLY A 88 -9.13 -5.04 3.66
N ALA A 89 -8.87 -5.93 4.62
CA ALA A 89 -7.52 -6.35 4.96
C ALA A 89 -6.84 -7.15 3.84
N LEU A 90 -7.58 -8.02 3.14
CA LEU A 90 -7.05 -8.73 1.97
C LEU A 90 -6.74 -7.77 0.80
N GLU A 91 -7.66 -6.85 0.49
CA GLU A 91 -7.46 -5.82 -0.55
C GLU A 91 -6.23 -4.94 -0.24
N ALA A 92 -6.08 -4.54 1.02
CA ALA A 92 -4.92 -3.78 1.47
C ALA A 92 -3.62 -4.57 1.32
N CYS A 93 -3.60 -5.83 1.77
CA CYS A 93 -2.41 -6.67 1.72
C CYS A 93 -1.95 -6.90 0.28
N ASP A 94 -2.87 -7.17 -0.64
CA ASP A 94 -2.56 -7.34 -2.07
C ASP A 94 -1.97 -6.05 -2.65
N SER A 95 -2.62 -4.92 -2.37
CA SER A 95 -2.17 -3.60 -2.84
C SER A 95 -0.77 -3.27 -2.33
N ILE A 96 -0.47 -3.55 -1.06
CA ILE A 96 0.86 -3.36 -0.47
C ILE A 96 1.89 -4.25 -1.18
N THR A 97 1.57 -5.53 -1.36
CA THR A 97 2.49 -6.51 -1.96
C THR A 97 2.79 -6.20 -3.44
N MET A 98 1.85 -5.56 -4.14
CA MET A 98 2.06 -5.05 -5.49
C MET A 98 2.82 -3.72 -5.54
N SER A 99 2.72 -2.89 -4.49
CA SER A 99 3.20 -1.50 -4.50
C SER A 99 4.58 -1.32 -3.88
N LEU A 100 4.95 -2.14 -2.89
CA LEU A 100 6.15 -1.97 -2.09
C LEU A 100 7.05 -3.21 -2.16
N LYS A 101 8.36 -2.99 -1.99
CA LYS A 101 9.29 -4.08 -1.68
C LYS A 101 8.97 -4.59 -0.26
N LEU A 102 8.82 -5.91 -0.12
CA LEU A 102 8.63 -6.53 1.19
C LEU A 102 9.93 -6.50 2.00
N THR A 103 10.13 -5.43 2.76
CA THR A 103 11.07 -5.42 3.89
C THR A 103 10.44 -6.15 5.08
N ASP A 104 11.20 -6.34 6.16
CA ASP A 104 10.67 -6.95 7.39
C ASP A 104 9.50 -6.16 7.96
N GLU A 105 9.57 -4.83 7.93
CA GLU A 105 8.52 -3.94 8.42
C GLU A 105 7.24 -4.04 7.57
N VAL A 106 7.38 -4.01 6.24
CA VAL A 106 6.23 -4.15 5.33
C VAL A 106 5.62 -5.54 5.45
N SER A 107 6.46 -6.58 5.55
CA SER A 107 6.02 -7.96 5.74
C SER A 107 5.22 -8.11 7.04
N LYS A 108 5.68 -7.48 8.13
CA LYS A 108 4.95 -7.49 9.41
C LYS A 108 3.54 -6.93 9.25
N VAL A 109 3.39 -5.77 8.59
CA VAL A 109 2.06 -5.18 8.32
C VAL A 109 1.21 -6.13 7.46
N CYS A 110 1.78 -6.73 6.42
CA CYS A 110 1.07 -7.71 5.60
C CYS A 110 0.59 -8.93 6.41
N TYR A 111 1.43 -9.50 7.28
CA TYR A 111 1.03 -10.61 8.14
C TYR A 111 -0.05 -10.21 9.16
N GLU A 112 -0.01 -8.99 9.70
CA GLU A 112 -1.08 -8.47 10.56
C GLU A 112 -2.41 -8.36 9.81
N LEU A 113 -2.40 -7.86 8.57
CA LEU A 113 -3.59 -7.80 7.71
C LEU A 113 -4.13 -9.20 7.37
N ILE A 114 -3.26 -10.17 7.11
CA ILE A 114 -3.66 -11.56 6.92
C ILE A 114 -4.29 -12.12 8.20
N GLY A 115 -3.72 -11.82 9.37
CA GLY A 115 -4.29 -12.21 10.66
C GLY A 115 -5.71 -11.66 10.85
N ILE A 116 -5.93 -10.38 10.53
CA ILE A 116 -7.28 -9.76 10.54
C ILE A 116 -8.21 -10.50 9.58
N ALA A 117 -7.77 -10.78 8.36
CA ALA A 117 -8.59 -11.50 7.39
C ALA A 117 -8.95 -12.92 7.85
N GLN A 118 -8.02 -13.65 8.48
CA GLN A 118 -8.25 -14.99 9.01
C GLN A 118 -9.25 -15.00 10.17
N SER A 119 -9.17 -14.03 11.08
CA SER A 119 -10.10 -13.94 12.21
C SER A 119 -11.50 -13.50 11.81
N SER A 120 -11.60 -12.75 10.71
CA SER A 120 -12.84 -12.05 10.35
C SER A 120 -13.63 -12.69 9.21
N LEU A 121 -13.01 -13.59 8.42
CA LEU A 121 -13.68 -14.29 7.33
C LEU A 121 -14.13 -15.70 7.78
N PRO A 122 -15.40 -16.09 7.51
CA PRO A 122 -15.97 -17.34 7.99
C PRO A 122 -15.38 -18.59 7.34
N GLN A 123 -14.68 -18.46 6.22
CA GLN A 123 -13.98 -19.54 5.53
C GLN A 123 -12.66 -19.03 4.95
N ILE A 124 -11.64 -19.87 4.98
CA ILE A 124 -10.35 -19.59 4.34
C ILE A 124 -10.58 -19.52 2.82
N ASN A 125 -10.63 -18.30 2.30
CA ASN A 125 -10.75 -18.01 0.88
C ASN A 125 -9.47 -18.46 0.15
N GLN A 126 -9.60 -19.00 -1.06
CA GLN A 126 -8.47 -19.31 -1.95
C GLN A 126 -7.56 -18.09 -2.17
N TYR A 127 -8.14 -16.88 -2.18
CA TYR A 127 -7.38 -15.63 -2.27
C TYR A 127 -6.45 -15.39 -1.08
N LEU A 128 -6.90 -15.74 0.15
CA LEU A 128 -6.07 -15.64 1.36
C LEU A 128 -4.87 -16.61 1.29
N LYS A 129 -5.09 -17.83 0.78
CA LYS A 129 -4.02 -18.81 0.57
C LYS A 129 -3.01 -18.31 -0.47
N TYR A 130 -3.50 -17.76 -1.58
CA TYR A 130 -2.66 -17.17 -2.61
C TYR A 130 -1.75 -16.05 -2.04
N LEU A 131 -2.33 -15.13 -1.27
CA LEU A 131 -1.59 -14.02 -0.67
C LEU A 131 -0.51 -14.51 0.32
N LEU A 132 -0.83 -15.49 1.16
CA LEU A 132 0.16 -16.13 2.03
C LEU A 132 1.32 -16.75 1.24
N ASP A 133 1.02 -17.46 0.14
CA ASP A 133 2.04 -18.03 -0.73
C ASP A 133 2.93 -16.96 -1.37
N VAL A 134 2.35 -15.82 -1.79
CA VAL A 134 3.10 -14.69 -2.32
C VAL A 134 4.06 -14.12 -1.27
N LEU A 135 3.57 -13.86 -0.06
CA LEU A 135 4.38 -13.33 1.05
C LEU A 135 5.53 -14.29 1.39
N ASN A 136 5.25 -15.59 1.51
CA ASN A 136 6.25 -16.60 1.81
C ASN A 136 7.31 -16.75 0.70
N ARG A 137 6.92 -16.64 -0.57
CA ARG A 137 7.87 -16.67 -1.69
C ARG A 137 8.76 -15.44 -1.75
N GLN A 138 8.23 -14.28 -1.39
CA GLN A 138 8.98 -13.02 -1.44
C GLN A 138 9.90 -12.86 -0.23
N SER A 139 9.50 -13.31 0.97
CA SER A 139 10.39 -13.33 2.14
C SER A 139 11.63 -14.21 1.89
N LEU A 140 11.46 -15.39 1.29
CA LEU A 140 12.57 -16.26 0.87
C LEU A 140 13.53 -15.60 -0.13
N LYS A 141 13.03 -14.71 -1.01
CA LYS A 141 13.88 -13.97 -1.96
C LYS A 141 14.66 -12.84 -1.29
N SER A 142 14.09 -12.20 -0.28
CA SER A 142 14.76 -11.12 0.46
C SER A 142 15.91 -11.61 1.36
N ALA A 143 15.83 -12.84 1.87
CA ALA A 143 16.89 -13.45 2.70
C ALA A 143 18.10 -13.98 1.88
N ALA A 144 17.97 -14.06 0.55
CA ALA A 144 18.99 -14.59 -0.36
C ALA A 144 19.75 -13.49 -1.13
N SER A 145 19.44 -12.21 -0.88
CA SER A 145 20.05 -11.02 -1.52
C SER A 145 20.82 -10.19 -0.50
#